data_AF-A0A6D2HID9-F1
#
_entry.id   AF-A0A6D2HID9-F1
#
_cell.length_a   1.000
_cell.length_b   1.000
_cell.length_c   1.000
_cell.angle_alpha   90.00
_cell.angle_beta   90.00
_cell.angle_gamma   90.00
#
_symmetry.space_group_name_H-M   'P 1'
#
loop_
_entity.id
_entity.type
_entity.pdbx_description
1 polymer ?
#
loop_
_entity_poly.entity_id
_entity_poly.type
_entity_poly.pdbx_seq_one_letter_code
_entity_poly.pdbx_strand_id
1 'polypeptide(L)'
;MSKWSDLPRDLAEEVFLKLPVTSLRGARCTCKKWNTLTKDESFTKLHLREAEANKKQRKEFEVVMVLEYKAYLMSVVDLLCDPSIERIGKLVSLGDDAYINI
;
A
#
# COMPACT_ATOMS: atom_id res chain seq x y z
N MET A 1 22.66 -27.53 5.50
CA MET A 1 22.17 -26.41 4.66
C MET A 1 20.72 -26.16 5.06
N SER A 2 20.45 -25.10 5.84
CA SER A 2 19.10 -24.78 6.31
C SER A 2 18.27 -24.22 5.16
N LYS A 3 17.11 -24.81 4.92
CA LYS A 3 16.16 -24.35 3.92
C LYS A 3 15.27 -23.30 4.56
N TRP A 4 14.79 -22.37 3.74
CA TRP A 4 13.79 -21.39 4.14
C TRP A 4 12.50 -22.05 4.68
N SER A 5 12.21 -23.30 4.27
CA SER A 5 11.13 -24.12 4.83
C SER A 5 11.35 -24.53 6.29
N ASP A 6 12.56 -24.46 6.80
CA ASP A 6 12.92 -24.88 8.15
C ASP A 6 12.66 -23.76 9.17
N LEU A 7 12.27 -22.57 8.69
CA LEU A 7 11.89 -21.44 9.53
C LEU A 7 10.68 -21.82 10.43
N PRO A 8 10.71 -21.43 11.72
CA PRO A 8 9.56 -21.49 12.60
C PRO A 8 8.32 -20.80 12.00
N ARG A 9 7.14 -21.29 12.38
CA ARG A 9 5.87 -20.86 11.77
C ARG A 9 5.61 -19.37 12.03
N ASP A 10 5.78 -18.95 13.28
CA ASP A 10 5.68 -17.58 13.77
C ASP A 10 6.53 -16.61 12.96
N LEU A 11 7.81 -16.91 12.75
CA LEU A 11 8.70 -16.07 11.95
C LEU A 11 8.28 -16.00 10.47
N ALA A 12 7.83 -17.13 9.91
CA ALA A 12 7.32 -17.14 8.53
C ALA A 12 6.01 -16.32 8.40
N GLU A 13 5.13 -16.37 9.40
CA GLU A 13 3.92 -15.56 9.44
C GLU A 13 4.23 -14.07 9.51
N GLU A 14 5.14 -13.65 10.39
CA GLU A 14 5.54 -12.23 10.48
C GLU A 14 6.09 -11.69 9.15
N VAL A 15 6.88 -12.49 8.44
CA VAL A 15 7.40 -12.10 7.11
C VAL A 15 6.26 -11.99 6.11
N PHE A 16 5.37 -12.98 6.04
CA PHE A 16 4.26 -12.98 5.08
C PHE A 16 3.16 -11.95 5.39
N LEU A 17 2.95 -11.60 6.67
CA LEU A 17 2.04 -10.54 7.09
C LEU A 17 2.47 -9.17 6.57
N LYS A 18 3.77 -8.93 6.40
CA LYS A 18 4.32 -7.69 5.84
C LYS A 18 4.25 -7.61 4.31
N LEU A 19 3.93 -8.73 3.64
CA LEU A 19 3.87 -8.78 2.18
C LEU A 19 2.45 -8.48 1.67
N PRO A 20 2.32 -7.74 0.55
CA PRO A 20 1.07 -7.67 -0.20
C PRO A 20 0.57 -9.07 -0.58
N VAL A 21 -0.76 -9.24 -0.64
CA VAL A 21 -1.40 -10.51 -1.03
C VAL A 21 -0.96 -10.99 -2.41
N THR A 22 -0.64 -10.05 -3.31
CA THR A 22 -0.10 -10.30 -4.65
C THR A 22 1.24 -11.05 -4.58
N SER A 23 2.13 -10.64 -3.68
CA SER A 23 3.44 -11.26 -3.46
C SER A 23 3.35 -12.66 -2.84
N LEU A 24 2.30 -12.92 -2.03
CA LEU A 24 2.07 -14.25 -1.44
C LEU A 24 1.76 -15.33 -2.49
N ARG A 25 1.38 -14.95 -3.71
CA ARG A 25 1.22 -15.91 -4.82
C ARG A 25 2.52 -16.65 -5.11
N GLY A 26 3.66 -15.96 -5.07
CA GLY A 26 4.97 -16.58 -5.24
C GLY A 26 5.28 -17.56 -4.11
N ALA A 27 5.02 -17.16 -2.85
CA ALA A 27 5.24 -18.01 -1.67
C ALA A 27 4.43 -19.31 -1.70
N ARG A 28 3.22 -19.30 -2.29
CA ARG A 28 2.41 -20.51 -2.49
C ARG A 28 3.05 -21.51 -3.46
N CYS A 29 3.89 -21.04 -4.38
CA CYS A 29 4.51 -21.88 -5.40
C CYS A 29 5.88 -22.44 -4.97
N THR A 30 6.51 -21.92 -3.92
CA THR A 30 7.85 -22.36 -3.52
C THR A 30 7.83 -23.68 -2.73
N CYS A 31 6.91 -23.83 -1.78
CA CYS A 31 6.81 -25.06 -0.98
C CYS A 31 5.42 -25.29 -0.38
N LYS A 32 5.13 -26.56 -0.07
CA LYS A 32 3.85 -26.98 0.53
C LYS A 32 3.60 -26.31 1.88
N LYS A 33 4.63 -26.20 2.74
CA LYS A 33 4.51 -25.60 4.08
C LYS A 33 3.99 -24.16 3.99
N TRP A 34 4.50 -23.36 3.07
CA TRP A 34 4.06 -21.97 2.89
C TRP A 34 2.72 -21.85 2.18
N ASN A 35 2.44 -22.74 1.23
CA ASN A 35 1.11 -22.81 0.63
C ASN A 35 0.04 -23.13 1.68
N THR A 36 0.33 -24.03 2.61
CA THR A 36 -0.56 -24.32 3.75
C THR A 36 -0.66 -23.11 4.67
N LEU A 37 0.46 -22.49 5.05
CA LEU A 37 0.47 -21.33 5.94
C LEU A 37 -0.35 -20.16 5.39
N THR A 38 -0.12 -19.79 4.12
CA THR A 38 -0.80 -18.65 3.48
C THR A 38 -2.29 -18.90 3.19
N LYS A 39 -2.76 -20.14 3.31
CA LYS A 39 -4.17 -20.53 3.19
C LYS A 39 -4.83 -20.81 4.54
N ASP A 40 -4.06 -20.79 5.62
CA ASP A 40 -4.55 -20.98 6.96
C ASP A 40 -5.54 -19.86 7.31
N GLU A 41 -6.66 -20.23 7.91
CA GLU A 41 -7.72 -19.28 8.25
C GLU A 41 -7.26 -18.26 9.29
N SER A 42 -6.45 -18.68 10.27
CA SER A 42 -5.90 -17.79 11.29
C SER A 42 -4.94 -16.78 10.68
N PHE A 43 -4.07 -17.22 9.77
CA PHE A 43 -3.19 -16.33 9.01
C PHE A 43 -3.98 -15.33 8.17
N THR A 44 -5.00 -15.80 7.46
CA THR A 44 -5.85 -14.93 6.61
C THR A 44 -6.55 -13.86 7.44
N LYS A 45 -7.10 -14.22 8.61
CA LYS A 45 -7.74 -13.27 9.54
C LYS A 45 -6.74 -12.24 10.07
N LEU A 46 -5.53 -12.67 10.40
CA LEU A 46 -4.47 -11.76 10.85
C LEU A 46 -4.06 -10.79 9.72
N HIS A 47 -3.85 -11.32 8.51
CA HIS A 47 -3.48 -10.52 7.34
C HIS A 47 -4.54 -9.47 6.98
N LEU A 48 -5.83 -9.83 7.06
CA LEU A 48 -6.94 -8.89 6.85
C LEU A 48 -6.97 -7.79 7.91
N ARG A 49 -6.82 -8.14 9.19
CA ARG A 49 -6.77 -7.13 10.28
C ARG A 49 -5.59 -6.18 10.10
N GLU A 50 -4.44 -6.71 9.73
CA GLU A 50 -3.23 -5.93 9.44
C GLU A 50 -3.45 -5.00 8.23
N ALA A 51 -4.07 -5.50 7.17
CA ALA A 51 -4.45 -4.70 6.02
C ALA A 51 -5.45 -3.58 6.39
N GLU A 52 -6.40 -3.83 7.27
CA GLU A 52 -7.35 -2.82 7.77
C GLU A 52 -6.67 -1.77 8.66
N ALA A 53 -5.76 -2.19 9.54
CA ALA A 53 -4.95 -1.28 10.35
C ALA A 53 -4.06 -0.40 9.47
N ASN A 54 -3.48 -0.97 8.40
CA ASN A 54 -2.65 -0.25 7.45
C ASN A 54 -3.48 0.62 6.48
N LYS A 55 -4.74 0.28 6.19
CA LYS A 55 -5.67 1.18 5.47
C LYS A 55 -5.95 2.47 6.23
N LYS A 56 -6.02 2.42 7.57
CA LYS A 56 -6.12 3.64 8.40
C LYS A 56 -4.85 4.50 8.35
N GLN A 57 -3.73 3.89 7.98
CA GLN A 57 -2.47 4.55 7.67
C GLN A 57 -2.25 4.74 6.16
N ARG A 58 -3.32 4.73 5.33
CA ARG A 58 -3.24 5.27 3.96
C ARG A 58 -2.73 6.70 4.11
N LYS A 59 -1.44 6.89 3.92
CA LYS A 59 -0.84 8.21 3.76
C LYS A 59 -1.25 8.63 2.38
N GLU A 60 -2.40 9.27 2.31
CA GLU A 60 -2.78 10.07 1.17
C GLU A 60 -1.78 11.23 1.14
N PHE A 61 -0.86 11.17 0.20
CA PHE A 61 0.05 12.29 -0.02
C PHE A 61 -0.57 13.19 -1.06
N GLU A 62 -0.83 14.43 -0.65
CA GLU A 62 -1.10 15.49 -1.61
C GLU A 62 0.22 15.99 -2.17
N VAL A 63 0.40 15.84 -3.47
CA VAL A 63 1.59 16.30 -4.17
C VAL A 63 1.20 17.26 -5.28
N VAL A 64 2.02 18.30 -5.47
CA VAL A 64 1.89 19.21 -6.59
C VAL A 64 2.68 18.65 -7.77
N MET A 65 2.00 18.37 -8.87
CA MET A 65 2.63 17.92 -10.12
C MET A 65 2.41 18.94 -11.24
N VAL A 66 3.42 19.13 -12.08
CA VAL A 66 3.32 19.94 -13.30
C VAL A 66 3.18 19.00 -14.51
N LEU A 67 2.03 19.04 -15.17
CA LEU A 67 1.75 18.30 -16.41
C LEU A 67 1.36 19.30 -17.50
N GLU A 68 1.97 19.22 -18.67
CA GLU A 68 1.70 20.12 -19.80
C GLU A 68 1.70 21.61 -19.40
N TYR A 69 2.70 22.03 -18.61
CA TYR A 69 2.86 23.39 -18.12
C TYR A 69 1.73 23.89 -17.19
N LYS A 70 0.90 22.99 -16.66
CA LYS A 70 -0.17 23.29 -15.69
C LYS A 70 0.12 22.58 -14.37
N ALA A 71 -0.09 23.27 -13.25
CA ALA A 71 0.05 22.70 -11.92
C ALA A 71 -1.24 22.02 -11.47
N TYR A 72 -1.11 20.83 -10.89
CA TYR A 72 -2.21 20.01 -10.40
C TYR A 72 -1.94 19.54 -8.99
N LEU A 73 -3.00 19.53 -8.18
CA LEU A 73 -3.01 18.82 -6.91
C LEU A 73 -3.43 17.39 -7.19
N MET A 74 -2.56 16.46 -6.83
CA MET A 74 -2.74 15.03 -7.05
C MET A 74 -2.71 14.32 -5.71
N SER A 75 -3.63 13.38 -5.53
CA SER A 75 -3.64 12.43 -4.43
C SER A 75 -2.82 11.22 -4.86
N VAL A 76 -1.86 10.82 -4.04
CA VAL A 76 -1.09 9.58 -4.22
C VAL A 76 -1.46 8.63 -3.08
N VAL A 77 -2.00 7.48 -3.45
CA VAL A 77 -2.47 6.47 -2.51
C VAL A 77 -1.65 5.19 -2.67
N ASP A 78 -1.23 4.63 -1.53
CA ASP A 78 -0.71 3.27 -1.37
C ASP A 78 0.42 2.84 -2.33
N LEU A 79 1.63 3.39 -2.10
CA LEU A 79 2.84 3.06 -2.89
C LEU A 79 3.31 1.59 -2.83
N LEU A 80 2.76 0.77 -1.92
CA LEU A 80 3.29 -0.56 -1.62
C LEU A 80 2.38 -1.70 -2.08
N CYS A 81 1.06 -1.51 -2.05
CA CYS A 81 0.11 -2.57 -2.38
C CYS A 81 -0.57 -2.35 -3.74
N ASP A 82 -0.98 -1.11 -4.02
CA ASP A 82 -1.66 -0.71 -5.25
C ASP A 82 -1.49 0.81 -5.48
N PRO A 83 -0.37 1.23 -6.10
CA PRO A 83 -0.08 2.65 -6.28
C PRO A 83 -1.13 3.26 -7.21
N SER A 84 -1.95 4.16 -6.67
CA SER A 84 -2.87 4.97 -7.47
C SER A 84 -2.54 6.45 -7.35
N ILE A 85 -2.74 7.17 -8.45
CA ILE A 85 -2.58 8.61 -8.54
C ILE A 85 -3.89 9.16 -9.08
N GLU A 86 -4.57 9.97 -8.28
CA GLU A 86 -5.84 10.58 -8.64
C GLU A 86 -5.71 12.10 -8.67
N ARG A 87 -6.37 12.75 -9.63
CA ARG A 87 -6.34 14.20 -9.73
C ARG A 87 -7.41 14.80 -8.83
N ILE A 88 -6.98 15.53 -7.80
CA ILE A 88 -7.87 16.28 -6.91
C ILE A 88 -8.33 17.56 -7.60
N GLY A 89 -7.39 18.30 -8.22
CA GLY A 89 -7.72 19.60 -8.79
C GLY A 89 -6.62 20.23 -9.63
N LYS A 90 -6.97 21.32 -10.32
CA LYS A 90 -6.01 22.20 -11.00
C LYS A 90 -5.70 23.37 -10.09
N LEU A 91 -4.42 23.67 -9.92
CA LEU A 91 -3.97 24.85 -9.18
C LEU A 91 -3.95 26.05 -10.12
N VAL A 92 -4.47 27.17 -9.64
CA VAL A 92 -4.45 28.47 -10.33
C VAL A 92 -3.68 29.45 -9.45
N SER A 93 -2.89 30.33 -10.08
CA SER A 93 -2.24 31.43 -9.36
C SER A 93 -3.33 32.39 -8.88
N LEU A 94 -3.30 32.76 -7.60
CA LEU A 94 -4.07 33.91 -7.13
C LEU A 94 -3.37 35.17 -7.64
N GLY A 95 -4.06 35.99 -8.44
CA GLY A 95 -3.58 37.32 -8.80
C GLY A 95 -3.67 38.26 -7.60
N ASP A 96 -2.92 39.37 -7.65
CA ASP A 96 -2.90 40.40 -6.61
C ASP A 96 -4.23 41.20 -6.49
N ASP A 97 -5.26 40.83 -7.27
CA ASP A 97 -6.55 41.52 -7.41
C ASP A 97 -7.68 40.90 -6.58
N ALA A 98 -7.39 39.91 -5.73
CA ALA A 98 -8.33 39.40 -4.74
C ALA A 98 -8.55 40.41 -3.59
N TYR A 99 -9.16 41.55 -3.90
CA TYR A 99 -9.73 42.45 -2.91
C TYR A 99 -10.89 41.73 -2.22
N ILE A 100 -10.57 41.09 -1.09
CA ILE A 100 -11.56 40.67 -0.10
C ILE A 100 -12.10 41.98 0.50
N ASN A 101 -13.27 42.41 0.01
CA ASN A 101 -14.06 43.42 0.73
C ASN A 101 -14.51 42.79 2.06
N ILE A 102 -13.93 43.29 3.16
CA ILE A 102 -14.40 43.09 4.53
C ILE A 102 -15.61 43.99 4.77
#